data_AF-A0A382PU23-F1
#
_entry.id   AF-A0A382PU23-F1
#
_cell.length_a   1.000
_cell.length_b   1.000
_cell.length_c   1.000
_cell.angle_alpha   90.00
_cell.angle_beta   90.00
_cell.angle_gamma   90.00
#
_symmetry.space_group_name_H-M   'P 1'
#
loop_
_entity.id
_entity.type
_entity.pdbx_description
1 polymer ?
#
loop_
_entity_poly.entity_id
_entity_poly.type
_entity_poly.pdbx_seq_one_letter_code
_entity_poly.pdbx_strand_id
1 'polypeptide(L)'
;ALSTADGIDRDLRNGTSKGPLHGIPVLLKDNIDTADQMSTTAGSTALRGSTPPRDAFIADKLRAAGAVLLGKANMSEWAGFKSFERGTSGWSGRGWDGGRGGLCKNPYALDRTPGGSSSGSGAACSANLTAFAIGTETDGSVVGPSSRNCLVGIKPTIGLLSRGGVIPIAHSQDSAGPMARTVRDAAIVLGTMTGVDERDSLTPLSLGNSKTDYTEFLDPNGLEGARIGVARAYMGFDDRVDRLLEDALDLITGQGATVIDPIELPDELRFGNEYEMEVLYHEFKADLNAYLASLGPDAPIKSLQELIEYNERNVDLELSLFGQELLIAAQERGPLTDVR
;
A
#
# COMPACT_ATOMS: atom_id res chain seq x y z
N ALA A 1 -14.95 -15.72 2.50
CA ALA A 1 -15.22 -15.27 1.12
C ALA A 1 -16.53 -15.83 0.56
N LEU A 2 -16.63 -17.12 0.22
CA LEU A 2 -17.84 -17.69 -0.43
C LEU A 2 -19.14 -17.46 0.36
N SER A 3 -19.16 -17.78 1.66
CA SER A 3 -20.34 -17.52 2.51
C SER A 3 -20.72 -16.04 2.58
N THR A 4 -19.75 -15.12 2.45
CA THR A 4 -20.00 -13.67 2.40
C THR A 4 -20.65 -13.30 1.08
N ALA A 5 -20.15 -13.83 -0.04
CA ALA A 5 -20.71 -13.62 -1.36
C ALA A 5 -22.15 -14.16 -1.45
N ASP A 6 -22.43 -15.36 -0.93
CA ASP A 6 -23.79 -15.92 -0.89
C ASP A 6 -24.79 -15.04 -0.12
N GLY A 7 -24.31 -14.36 0.94
CA GLY A 7 -25.08 -13.37 1.69
C GLY A 7 -25.38 -12.13 0.86
N ILE A 8 -24.36 -11.57 0.20
CA ILE A 8 -24.47 -10.39 -0.66
C ILE A 8 -25.38 -10.66 -1.88
N ASP A 9 -25.33 -11.85 -2.46
CA ASP A 9 -26.24 -12.27 -3.54
C ASP A 9 -27.68 -12.37 -3.05
N ARG A 10 -27.89 -12.80 -1.80
CA ARG A 10 -29.21 -12.84 -1.18
C ARG A 10 -29.76 -11.44 -0.94
N ASP A 11 -28.93 -10.52 -0.45
CA ASP A 11 -29.28 -9.11 -0.30
C ASP A 11 -29.70 -8.53 -1.65
N LEU A 12 -28.93 -8.79 -2.71
CA LEU A 12 -29.24 -8.32 -4.06
C LEU A 12 -30.57 -8.89 -4.58
N ARG A 13 -30.81 -10.20 -4.42
CA ARG A 13 -32.09 -10.84 -4.78
C ARG A 13 -33.28 -10.29 -4.01
N ASN A 14 -33.06 -9.79 -2.80
CA ASN A 14 -34.07 -9.14 -1.97
C ASN A 14 -34.18 -7.63 -2.24
N GLY A 15 -33.52 -7.10 -3.28
CA GLY A 15 -33.58 -5.70 -3.67
C GLY A 15 -32.69 -4.77 -2.85
N THR A 16 -31.76 -5.30 -2.07
CA THR A 16 -30.79 -4.53 -1.27
C THR A 16 -29.45 -4.46 -2.00
N SER A 17 -29.05 -3.26 -2.44
CA SER A 17 -27.73 -2.98 -3.00
C SER A 17 -27.01 -1.94 -2.15
N LYS A 18 -25.72 -2.17 -1.89
CA LYS A 18 -24.82 -1.27 -1.15
C LYS A 18 -24.05 -0.31 -2.06
N GLY A 19 -24.40 -0.26 -3.34
CA GLY A 19 -23.77 0.64 -4.32
C GLY A 19 -22.73 -0.06 -5.21
N PRO A 20 -21.79 0.69 -5.80
CA PRO A 20 -20.91 0.21 -6.87
C PRO A 20 -20.01 -0.98 -6.50
N LEU A 21 -19.71 -1.18 -5.21
CA LEU A 21 -18.85 -2.27 -4.74
C LEU A 21 -19.61 -3.49 -4.20
N HIS A 22 -20.95 -3.52 -4.31
CA HIS A 22 -21.76 -4.63 -3.83
C HIS A 22 -21.41 -5.93 -4.58
N GLY A 23 -20.81 -6.89 -3.87
CA GLY A 23 -20.37 -8.18 -4.41
C GLY A 23 -19.01 -8.16 -5.11
N ILE A 24 -18.33 -7.02 -5.15
CA ILE A 24 -17.07 -6.90 -5.87
C ILE A 24 -15.91 -7.49 -5.04
N PRO A 25 -15.14 -8.43 -5.58
CA PRO A 25 -14.02 -9.04 -4.87
C PRO A 25 -12.80 -8.13 -4.76
N VAL A 26 -12.18 -8.10 -3.59
CA VAL A 26 -10.98 -7.31 -3.30
C VAL A 26 -9.94 -8.13 -2.52
N LEU A 27 -8.66 -7.87 -2.80
CA LEU A 27 -7.54 -8.30 -1.95
C LEU A 27 -6.96 -7.09 -1.20
N LEU A 28 -6.66 -7.29 0.07
CA LEU A 28 -5.99 -6.29 0.90
C LEU A 28 -4.53 -6.67 1.10
N LYS A 29 -3.59 -5.72 0.99
CA LYS A 29 -2.20 -5.96 1.39
C LYS A 29 -2.13 -6.51 2.82
N ASP A 30 -1.20 -7.42 3.08
CA ASP A 30 -1.14 -8.18 4.34
C ASP A 30 -0.71 -7.38 5.59
N ASN A 31 -0.59 -6.06 5.46
CA ASN A 31 -0.43 -5.12 6.56
C ASN A 31 -1.71 -4.35 6.92
N ILE A 32 -2.84 -4.64 6.31
CA ILE A 32 -4.13 -3.98 6.59
C ILE A 32 -4.99 -4.91 7.46
N ASP A 33 -5.43 -4.47 8.63
CA ASP A 33 -6.19 -5.29 9.57
C ASP A 33 -7.54 -5.78 9.05
N THR A 34 -7.84 -7.03 9.37
CA THR A 34 -9.17 -7.63 9.23
C THR A 34 -9.47 -8.46 10.48
N ALA A 35 -10.58 -8.20 11.16
CA ALA A 35 -11.07 -8.97 12.30
C ALA A 35 -11.97 -10.13 11.85
N ASP A 36 -11.42 -10.96 10.97
CA ASP A 36 -12.03 -12.22 10.56
C ASP A 36 -10.99 -13.36 10.69
N GLN A 37 -11.14 -14.42 9.89
CA GLN A 37 -10.26 -15.59 9.97
C GLN A 37 -8.87 -15.35 9.33
N MET A 38 -8.64 -14.20 8.70
CA MET A 38 -7.35 -13.86 8.08
C MET A 38 -6.40 -13.20 9.07
N SER A 39 -5.15 -13.66 9.12
CA SER A 39 -4.09 -12.95 9.86
C SER A 39 -3.54 -11.75 9.08
N THR A 40 -3.19 -10.69 9.81
CA THR A 40 -2.41 -9.54 9.31
C THR A 40 -0.99 -9.65 9.83
N THR A 41 -0.01 -9.75 8.93
CA THR A 41 1.34 -10.20 9.32
C THR A 41 2.47 -9.34 8.80
N ALA A 42 2.18 -8.36 7.93
CA ALA A 42 3.19 -7.64 7.16
C ALA A 42 4.17 -8.55 6.39
N GLY A 43 3.75 -9.78 6.07
CA GLY A 43 4.58 -10.81 5.45
C GLY A 43 5.48 -11.61 6.40
N SER A 44 5.56 -11.27 7.68
CA SER A 44 6.45 -11.92 8.64
C SER A 44 5.80 -13.11 9.33
N THR A 45 6.59 -14.15 9.63
CA THR A 45 6.11 -15.30 10.39
C THR A 45 5.95 -14.99 11.89
N ALA A 46 6.60 -13.93 12.38
CA ALA A 46 6.48 -13.43 13.75
C ALA A 46 5.04 -13.05 14.13
N LEU A 47 4.25 -12.59 13.16
CA LEU A 47 2.85 -12.22 13.35
C LEU A 47 1.87 -13.29 12.85
N ARG A 48 2.34 -14.51 12.56
CA ARG A 48 1.45 -15.60 12.14
C ARG A 48 0.45 -15.91 13.24
N GLY A 49 -0.83 -15.92 12.89
CA GLY A 49 -1.91 -16.11 13.87
C GLY A 49 -2.32 -14.83 14.60
N SER A 50 -1.69 -13.68 14.30
CA SER A 50 -2.19 -12.38 14.76
C SER A 50 -3.62 -12.17 14.26
N THR A 51 -4.53 -11.93 15.20
CA THR A 51 -5.93 -11.60 14.96
C THR A 51 -6.22 -10.22 15.52
N PRO A 52 -6.20 -9.17 14.67
CA PRO A 52 -6.55 -7.82 15.09
C PRO A 52 -7.95 -7.77 15.72
N PRO A 53 -8.16 -6.93 16.75
CA PRO A 53 -9.45 -6.89 17.47
C PRO A 53 -10.60 -6.27 16.65
N ARG A 54 -10.28 -5.59 15.54
CA ARG A 54 -11.24 -4.96 14.62
C ARG A 54 -10.62 -4.76 13.24
N ASP A 55 -11.45 -4.58 12.24
CA ASP A 55 -11.02 -4.20 10.89
C ASP A 55 -10.25 -2.86 10.91
N ALA A 56 -9.30 -2.73 9.97
CA ALA A 56 -8.80 -1.42 9.57
C ALA A 56 -9.98 -0.56 9.09
N PHE A 57 -9.90 0.76 9.28
CA PHE A 57 -10.99 1.66 8.87
C PHE A 57 -11.40 1.47 7.41
N ILE A 58 -10.40 1.38 6.53
CA ILE A 58 -10.61 1.18 5.10
C ILE A 58 -11.22 -0.19 4.77
N ALA A 59 -10.89 -1.23 5.54
CA ALA A 59 -11.48 -2.55 5.36
C ALA A 59 -12.95 -2.57 5.78
N ASP A 60 -13.28 -1.92 6.90
CA ASP A 60 -14.65 -1.74 7.37
C ASP A 60 -15.51 -0.96 6.34
N LYS A 61 -14.97 0.14 5.81
CA LYS A 61 -15.61 0.91 4.71
C LYS A 61 -15.91 0.06 3.48
N LEU A 62 -14.96 -0.77 3.06
CA LEU A 62 -15.15 -1.68 1.92
C LEU A 62 -16.24 -2.72 2.20
N ARG A 63 -16.25 -3.32 3.40
CA ARG A 63 -17.33 -4.26 3.79
C ARG A 63 -18.70 -3.59 3.88
N ALA A 64 -18.74 -2.37 4.41
CA ALA A 64 -19.96 -1.57 4.49
C ALA A 64 -20.53 -1.26 3.10
N ALA A 65 -19.65 -1.03 2.11
CA ALA A 65 -20.01 -0.88 0.69
C ALA A 65 -20.35 -2.20 -0.03
N GLY A 66 -20.28 -3.34 0.69
CA GLY A 66 -20.62 -4.66 0.16
C GLY A 66 -19.51 -5.35 -0.62
N ALA A 67 -18.26 -4.88 -0.53
CA ALA A 67 -17.13 -5.57 -1.15
C ALA A 67 -16.85 -6.91 -0.46
N VAL A 68 -16.40 -7.90 -1.23
CA VAL A 68 -16.01 -9.22 -0.73
C VAL A 68 -14.50 -9.25 -0.54
N LEU A 69 -14.04 -9.21 0.71
CA LEU A 69 -12.64 -9.43 1.01
C LEU A 69 -12.29 -10.90 0.70
N LEU A 70 -11.56 -11.13 -0.39
CA LEU A 70 -11.16 -12.47 -0.83
C LEU A 70 -10.06 -13.06 0.06
N GLY A 71 -9.13 -12.22 0.50
CA GLY A 71 -7.87 -12.66 1.05
C GLY A 71 -6.91 -11.51 1.31
N LYS A 72 -5.71 -11.90 1.75
CA LYS A 72 -4.57 -11.01 1.95
C LYS A 72 -3.57 -11.19 0.81
N ALA A 73 -3.10 -10.10 0.25
CA ALA A 73 -2.09 -10.10 -0.80
C ALA A 73 -0.68 -10.07 -0.19
N ASN A 74 0.22 -10.89 -0.74
CA ASN A 74 1.63 -10.87 -0.34
C ASN A 74 2.25 -9.48 -0.54
N MET A 75 3.35 -9.20 0.17
CA MET A 75 4.05 -7.92 0.14
C MET A 75 5.55 -8.14 0.34
N SER A 76 6.37 -7.12 0.05
CA SER A 76 7.72 -7.08 0.64
C SER A 76 7.57 -7.05 2.15
N GLU A 77 8.25 -7.93 2.85
CA GLU A 77 8.14 -8.05 4.30
C GLU A 77 8.41 -6.73 5.02
N TRP A 78 7.61 -6.43 6.06
CA TRP A 78 7.63 -5.15 6.79
C TRP A 78 7.55 -3.93 5.85
N ALA A 79 6.76 -4.07 4.79
CA ALA A 79 6.59 -3.08 3.74
C ALA A 79 7.91 -2.62 3.07
N GLY A 80 8.93 -3.48 3.08
CA GLY A 80 10.27 -3.20 2.55
C GLY A 80 11.24 -2.65 3.59
N PHE A 81 10.78 -2.31 4.80
CA PHE A 81 11.58 -1.73 5.87
C PHE A 81 12.25 -2.79 6.75
N LYS A 82 12.93 -3.77 6.13
CA LYS A 82 13.73 -4.79 6.83
C LYS A 82 15.20 -4.74 6.43
N SER A 83 15.47 -4.72 5.12
CA SER A 83 16.82 -4.66 4.56
C SER A 83 16.81 -3.83 3.28
N PHE A 84 17.74 -2.87 3.17
CA PHE A 84 17.83 -1.98 2.01
C PHE A 84 18.72 -2.57 0.92
N GLU A 85 19.94 -3.00 1.28
CA GLU A 85 20.94 -3.43 0.29
C GLU A 85 20.62 -4.76 -0.37
N ARG A 86 20.03 -5.69 0.39
CA ARG A 86 19.78 -7.08 -0.04
C ARG A 86 18.30 -7.44 -0.03
N GLY A 87 17.43 -6.53 0.41
CA GLY A 87 16.00 -6.70 0.39
C GLY A 87 15.50 -7.02 -1.03
N THR A 88 14.63 -8.02 -1.13
CA THR A 88 14.03 -8.41 -2.42
C THR A 88 12.56 -8.01 -2.45
N SER A 89 12.19 -7.14 -3.39
CA SER A 89 10.78 -6.72 -3.52
C SER A 89 9.85 -7.90 -3.78
N GLY A 90 8.75 -7.96 -3.04
CA GLY A 90 7.76 -9.01 -3.12
C GLY A 90 8.12 -10.31 -2.42
N TRP A 91 9.28 -10.39 -1.77
CA TRP A 91 9.61 -11.51 -0.88
C TRP A 91 9.06 -11.28 0.53
N SER A 92 8.53 -12.34 1.13
CA SER A 92 8.21 -12.40 2.56
C SER A 92 8.42 -13.79 3.16
N GLY A 93 8.70 -13.86 4.45
CA GLY A 93 8.89 -15.10 5.20
C GLY A 93 7.61 -15.94 5.27
N ARG A 94 6.42 -15.32 5.25
CA ARG A 94 5.12 -16.01 5.31
C ARG A 94 4.91 -17.02 4.18
N GLY A 95 5.43 -16.75 2.98
CA GLY A 95 5.29 -17.71 1.88
C GLY A 95 6.15 -18.96 2.03
N TRP A 96 6.97 -19.09 3.08
CA TRP A 96 7.74 -20.29 3.40
C TRP A 96 6.89 -21.40 4.04
N ASP A 97 5.78 -21.74 3.41
CA ASP A 97 4.99 -22.95 3.64
C ASP A 97 5.45 -24.00 2.61
N GLY A 98 6.19 -25.01 3.06
CA GLY A 98 6.47 -26.19 2.24
C GLY A 98 7.42 -25.99 1.04
N GLY A 99 8.32 -25.01 1.08
CA GLY A 99 9.41 -24.86 0.11
C GLY A 99 9.07 -24.14 -1.20
N ARG A 100 7.90 -23.50 -1.30
CA ARG A 100 7.57 -22.56 -2.39
C ARG A 100 7.79 -21.14 -1.88
N GLY A 101 9.02 -20.62 -2.01
CA GLY A 101 9.42 -19.33 -1.42
C GLY A 101 8.41 -18.20 -1.63
N GLY A 102 8.21 -17.39 -0.58
CA GLY A 102 7.29 -16.26 -0.51
C GLY A 102 7.62 -15.07 -1.38
N LEU A 103 8.21 -15.31 -2.55
CA LEU A 103 8.48 -14.32 -3.58
C LEU A 103 7.27 -14.21 -4.52
N CYS A 104 6.59 -13.06 -4.45
CA CYS A 104 5.62 -12.64 -5.45
C CYS A 104 6.32 -12.42 -6.81
N LYS A 105 5.67 -12.85 -7.90
CA LYS A 105 6.20 -12.76 -9.27
C LYS A 105 5.36 -11.81 -10.11
N ASN A 106 5.99 -11.15 -11.08
CA ASN A 106 5.29 -10.29 -12.03
C ASN A 106 4.53 -11.15 -13.06
N PRO A 107 3.21 -10.95 -13.27
CA PRO A 107 2.43 -11.75 -14.21
C PRO A 107 2.78 -11.50 -15.69
N TYR A 108 3.43 -10.38 -16.03
CA TYR A 108 3.95 -10.14 -17.39
C TYR A 108 5.24 -10.90 -17.67
N ALA A 109 6.06 -11.15 -16.64
CA ALA A 109 7.31 -11.89 -16.75
C ALA A 109 7.68 -12.49 -15.38
N LEU A 110 7.50 -13.81 -15.24
CA LEU A 110 7.64 -14.51 -13.94
C LEU A 110 9.08 -14.52 -13.37
N ASP A 111 10.06 -14.11 -14.17
CA ASP A 111 11.47 -13.93 -13.79
C ASP A 111 11.84 -12.44 -13.55
N ARG A 112 10.84 -11.57 -13.42
CA ARG A 112 10.99 -10.15 -13.11
C ARG A 112 10.23 -9.78 -11.83
N THR A 113 10.70 -8.70 -11.21
CA THR A 113 10.09 -8.17 -9.99
C THR A 113 8.69 -7.60 -10.26
N PRO A 114 7.69 -7.88 -9.40
CA PRO A 114 6.41 -7.17 -9.43
C PRO A 114 6.51 -5.75 -8.83
N GLY A 115 7.71 -5.30 -8.43
CA GLY A 115 7.86 -4.11 -7.58
C GLY A 115 7.44 -4.41 -6.14
N GLY A 116 7.27 -3.35 -5.36
CA GLY A 116 6.85 -3.47 -3.97
C GLY A 116 6.76 -2.11 -3.28
N SER A 117 6.33 -2.06 -2.03
CA SER A 117 6.03 -3.24 -1.20
C SER A 117 4.63 -3.84 -1.39
N SER A 118 3.70 -3.20 -2.08
CA SER A 118 2.36 -3.76 -2.39
C SER A 118 2.39 -4.77 -3.57
N SER A 119 3.37 -5.67 -3.56
CA SER A 119 3.72 -6.57 -4.66
C SER A 119 2.57 -7.50 -5.06
N GLY A 120 1.98 -8.20 -4.09
CA GLY A 120 0.86 -9.11 -4.32
C GLY A 120 -0.41 -8.38 -4.74
N SER A 121 -0.67 -7.19 -4.21
CA SER A 121 -1.82 -6.37 -4.63
C SER A 121 -1.71 -6.01 -6.11
N GLY A 122 -0.53 -5.57 -6.55
CA GLY A 122 -0.24 -5.30 -7.96
C GLY A 122 -0.33 -6.54 -8.84
N ALA A 123 0.39 -7.61 -8.48
CA ALA A 123 0.42 -8.84 -9.29
C ALA A 123 -0.96 -9.50 -9.39
N ALA A 124 -1.72 -9.57 -8.30
CA ALA A 124 -3.04 -10.22 -8.29
C ALA A 124 -4.09 -9.44 -9.09
N CYS A 125 -4.11 -8.11 -9.00
CA CYS A 125 -5.03 -7.29 -9.78
C CYS A 125 -4.69 -7.36 -11.28
N SER A 126 -3.41 -7.34 -11.63
CA SER A 126 -2.93 -7.47 -13.01
C SER A 126 -3.24 -8.85 -13.61
N ALA A 127 -3.09 -9.91 -12.83
CA ALA A 127 -3.43 -11.28 -13.23
C ALA A 127 -4.94 -11.62 -13.17
N ASN A 128 -5.82 -10.63 -12.95
CA ASN A 128 -7.28 -10.81 -12.81
C ASN A 128 -7.70 -11.81 -11.70
N LEU A 129 -6.90 -11.95 -10.65
CA LEU A 129 -7.26 -12.75 -9.46
C LEU A 129 -8.22 -12.01 -8.53
N THR A 130 -8.39 -10.70 -8.74
CA THR A 130 -9.30 -9.82 -8.01
C THR A 130 -9.77 -8.67 -8.92
N ALA A 131 -10.92 -8.08 -8.61
CA ALA A 131 -11.41 -6.93 -9.38
C ALA A 131 -10.51 -5.71 -9.17
N PHE A 132 -10.17 -5.43 -7.92
CA PHE A 132 -9.20 -4.43 -7.48
C PHE A 132 -8.45 -4.92 -6.23
N ALA A 133 -7.40 -4.21 -5.84
CA ALA A 133 -6.67 -4.47 -4.60
C ALA A 133 -6.37 -3.16 -3.86
N ILE A 134 -6.09 -3.27 -2.56
CA ILE A 134 -5.59 -2.16 -1.76
C ILE A 134 -4.11 -2.39 -1.46
N GLY A 135 -3.29 -1.37 -1.73
CA GLY A 135 -1.90 -1.28 -1.32
C GLY A 135 -1.71 -0.23 -0.21
N THR A 136 -0.47 -0.13 0.28
CA THR A 136 -0.05 0.96 1.17
C THR A 136 1.27 1.53 0.69
N GLU A 137 1.45 2.84 0.85
CA GLU A 137 2.63 3.56 0.41
C GLU A 137 3.15 4.53 1.48
N THR A 138 4.41 4.30 1.86
CA THR A 138 5.29 5.25 2.54
C THR A 138 5.97 6.08 1.44
N ASP A 139 6.85 5.42 0.68
CA ASP A 139 7.42 5.91 -0.57
C ASP A 139 7.33 4.82 -1.66
N GLY A 140 6.75 5.15 -2.82
CA GLY A 140 6.65 4.32 -4.02
C GLY A 140 5.86 3.00 -3.94
N SER A 141 5.43 2.55 -2.77
CA SER A 141 4.90 1.21 -2.51
C SER A 141 3.48 0.90 -3.03
N VAL A 142 2.76 1.86 -3.61
CA VAL A 142 1.52 1.72 -4.40
C VAL A 142 1.82 2.05 -5.87
N VAL A 143 2.37 3.21 -6.18
CA VAL A 143 2.62 3.65 -7.57
C VAL A 143 3.69 2.80 -8.26
N GLY A 144 4.73 2.40 -7.52
CA GLY A 144 5.85 1.58 -7.99
C GLY A 144 5.44 0.17 -8.41
N PRO A 145 4.71 -0.63 -7.59
CA PRO A 145 4.17 -1.90 -8.06
C PRO A 145 3.04 -1.72 -9.08
N SER A 146 2.22 -0.66 -9.03
CA SER A 146 1.23 -0.42 -10.08
C SER A 146 1.87 -0.21 -11.46
N SER A 147 2.92 0.62 -11.56
CA SER A 147 3.68 0.86 -12.79
C SER A 147 4.25 -0.45 -13.37
N ARG A 148 4.86 -1.28 -12.51
CA ARG A 148 5.49 -2.56 -12.93
C ARG A 148 4.50 -3.65 -13.32
N ASN A 149 3.23 -3.54 -12.92
CA ASN A 149 2.18 -4.51 -13.24
C ASN A 149 1.08 -3.92 -14.16
N CYS A 150 1.36 -2.81 -14.83
CA CYS A 150 0.44 -2.13 -15.76
C CYS A 150 -0.94 -1.83 -15.14
N LEU A 151 -0.93 -1.22 -13.95
CA LEU A 151 -2.13 -0.81 -13.23
C LEU A 151 -2.13 0.70 -12.99
N VAL A 152 -3.32 1.22 -12.68
CA VAL A 152 -3.50 2.50 -12.01
C VAL A 152 -3.31 2.29 -10.52
N GLY A 153 -2.45 3.10 -9.89
CA GLY A 153 -2.28 3.19 -8.44
C GLY A 153 -2.43 4.64 -8.00
N ILE A 154 -3.23 4.88 -6.97
CA ILE A 154 -3.39 6.23 -6.38
C ILE A 154 -2.82 6.20 -4.97
N LYS A 155 -1.74 6.95 -4.73
CA LYS A 155 -1.35 7.38 -3.38
C LYS A 155 -2.08 8.70 -3.10
N PRO A 156 -3.07 8.73 -2.20
CA PRO A 156 -3.76 9.96 -1.88
C PRO A 156 -2.95 10.82 -0.92
N THR A 157 -3.36 12.09 -0.78
CA THR A 157 -2.87 12.98 0.28
C THR A 157 -3.01 12.30 1.64
N ILE A 158 -1.99 12.47 2.49
CA ILE A 158 -1.97 11.93 3.84
C ILE A 158 -3.12 12.55 4.65
N GLY A 159 -3.87 11.69 5.34
CA GLY A 159 -5.10 12.07 6.03
C GLY A 159 -6.37 11.99 5.16
N LEU A 160 -6.29 11.75 3.84
CA LEU A 160 -7.52 11.48 3.07
C LEU A 160 -8.14 10.13 3.44
N LEU A 161 -7.30 9.12 3.62
CA LEU A 161 -7.70 7.77 4.04
C LEU A 161 -7.08 7.49 5.41
N SER A 162 -7.88 6.92 6.32
CA SER A 162 -7.40 6.51 7.64
C SER A 162 -6.36 5.40 7.53
N ARG A 163 -5.33 5.50 8.36
CA ARG A 163 -4.29 4.48 8.60
C ARG A 163 -4.60 3.64 9.84
N GLY A 164 -5.72 3.90 10.51
CA GLY A 164 -6.17 3.14 11.67
C GLY A 164 -6.35 1.66 11.35
N GLY A 165 -5.52 0.81 11.96
CA GLY A 165 -5.47 -0.63 11.72
C GLY A 165 -4.59 -1.04 10.53
N VAL A 166 -3.56 -0.25 10.20
CA VAL A 166 -2.52 -0.62 9.22
C VAL A 166 -1.19 -0.75 9.95
N ILE A 167 -0.44 -1.83 9.73
CA ILE A 167 0.94 -1.96 10.26
C ILE A 167 1.79 -0.86 9.61
N PRO A 168 2.33 0.08 10.40
CA PRO A 168 2.92 1.32 9.89
C PRO A 168 4.39 1.16 9.49
N ILE A 169 4.88 2.13 8.70
CA ILE A 169 6.29 2.53 8.67
C ILE A 169 6.44 3.92 9.28
N ALA A 170 5.77 4.92 8.73
CA ALA A 170 5.97 6.31 9.11
C ALA A 170 4.68 7.10 8.97
N HIS A 171 4.06 7.50 10.08
CA HIS A 171 2.84 8.30 10.06
C HIS A 171 2.99 9.65 9.34
N SER A 172 4.20 10.15 9.11
CA SER A 172 4.41 11.36 8.29
C SER A 172 4.25 11.11 6.78
N GLN A 173 4.20 9.86 6.33
CA GLN A 173 4.23 9.49 4.90
C GLN A 173 3.20 8.45 4.49
N ASP A 174 2.82 7.56 5.41
CA ASP A 174 1.99 6.40 5.14
C ASP A 174 0.59 6.77 4.65
N SER A 175 0.15 6.06 3.62
CA SER A 175 -1.22 6.10 3.15
C SER A 175 -1.62 4.78 2.48
N ALA A 176 -2.86 4.36 2.66
CA ALA A 176 -3.44 3.31 1.82
C ALA A 176 -3.77 3.86 0.43
N GLY A 177 -3.86 3.00 -0.58
CA GLY A 177 -4.18 3.41 -1.94
C GLY A 177 -4.84 2.32 -2.77
N PRO A 178 -5.86 2.65 -3.60
CA PRO A 178 -6.44 1.68 -4.52
C PRO A 178 -5.47 1.36 -5.65
N MET A 179 -5.46 0.09 -6.05
CA MET A 179 -4.75 -0.44 -7.21
C MET A 179 -5.76 -1.16 -8.10
N ALA A 180 -5.95 -0.67 -9.32
CA ALA A 180 -6.96 -1.19 -10.25
C ALA A 180 -6.50 -1.10 -11.71
N ARG A 181 -7.19 -1.81 -12.61
CA ARG A 181 -6.87 -1.81 -14.05
C ARG A 181 -7.34 -0.54 -14.78
N THR A 182 -8.25 0.22 -14.18
CA THR A 182 -8.78 1.45 -14.79
C THR A 182 -8.80 2.60 -13.79
N VAL A 183 -8.72 3.84 -14.28
CA VAL A 183 -8.86 5.05 -13.47
C VAL A 183 -10.23 5.11 -12.81
N ARG A 184 -11.29 4.68 -13.53
CA ARG A 184 -12.66 4.62 -13.01
C ARG A 184 -12.75 3.73 -11.77
N ASP A 185 -12.21 2.52 -11.83
CA ASP A 185 -12.26 1.58 -10.70
C ASP A 185 -11.46 2.14 -9.51
N ALA A 186 -10.28 2.71 -9.76
CA ALA A 186 -9.49 3.34 -8.70
C ALA A 186 -10.24 4.52 -8.03
N ALA A 187 -10.98 5.33 -8.81
CA ALA A 187 -11.77 6.45 -8.30
C ALA A 187 -12.98 5.99 -7.46
N ILE A 188 -13.70 4.95 -7.89
CA ILE A 188 -14.80 4.34 -7.11
C ILE A 188 -14.27 3.88 -5.74
N VAL A 189 -13.16 3.16 -5.75
CA VAL A 189 -12.58 2.57 -4.54
C VAL A 189 -12.02 3.66 -3.63
N LEU A 190 -11.36 4.69 -4.19
CA LEU A 190 -10.86 5.83 -3.41
C LEU A 190 -11.98 6.51 -2.63
N GLY A 191 -13.07 6.86 -3.31
CA GLY A 191 -14.22 7.55 -2.68
C GLY A 191 -14.85 6.72 -1.57
N THR A 192 -14.98 5.41 -1.79
CA THR A 192 -15.54 4.47 -0.82
C THR A 192 -14.77 4.43 0.49
N MET A 193 -13.43 4.55 0.43
CA MET A 193 -12.56 4.44 1.61
C MET A 193 -12.44 5.74 2.42
N THR A 194 -12.97 6.86 1.93
CA THR A 194 -12.86 8.16 2.62
C THR A 194 -13.68 8.21 3.92
N GLY A 195 -13.20 9.02 4.86
CA GLY A 195 -13.91 9.35 6.10
C GLY A 195 -12.98 9.75 7.23
N VAL A 196 -13.54 10.38 8.25
CA VAL A 196 -12.84 10.68 9.50
C VAL A 196 -12.84 9.45 10.39
N ASP A 197 -11.68 9.12 10.95
CA ASP A 197 -11.45 8.04 11.91
C ASP A 197 -10.79 8.60 13.16
N GLU A 198 -11.39 8.36 14.33
CA GLU A 198 -10.84 8.80 15.62
C GLU A 198 -9.49 8.13 15.96
N ARG A 199 -9.17 7.01 15.31
CA ARG A 199 -7.87 6.33 15.44
C ARG A 199 -6.77 6.95 14.60
N ASP A 200 -7.11 7.95 13.78
CA ASP A 200 -6.17 8.64 12.90
C ASP A 200 -6.37 10.16 12.98
N SER A 201 -5.45 10.80 13.71
CA SER A 201 -5.46 12.25 13.98
C SER A 201 -5.32 13.14 12.74
N LEU A 202 -4.93 12.60 11.58
CA LEU A 202 -4.79 13.37 10.34
C LEU A 202 -6.07 13.37 9.50
N THR A 203 -6.98 12.41 9.71
CA THR A 203 -8.22 12.35 8.92
C THR A 203 -9.17 13.53 9.07
N PRO A 204 -9.24 14.25 10.22
CA PRO A 204 -10.00 15.50 10.30
C PRO A 204 -9.54 16.58 9.32
N LEU A 205 -8.28 16.57 8.85
CA LEU A 205 -7.77 17.54 7.87
C LEU A 205 -8.42 17.39 6.49
N SER A 206 -9.03 16.23 6.21
CA SER A 206 -9.75 15.96 4.96
C SER A 206 -11.18 16.51 4.94
N LEU A 207 -11.69 17.02 6.06
CA LEU A 207 -13.05 17.57 6.14
C LEU A 207 -13.21 18.75 5.18
N GLY A 208 -14.26 18.70 4.36
CA GLY A 208 -14.53 19.71 3.32
C GLY A 208 -13.70 19.55 2.04
N ASN A 209 -12.63 18.74 2.05
CA ASN A 209 -11.75 18.50 0.91
C ASN A 209 -11.86 17.08 0.34
N SER A 210 -12.53 16.16 1.05
CA SER A 210 -12.75 14.78 0.61
C SER A 210 -14.10 14.60 -0.08
N LYS A 211 -14.14 13.65 -1.01
CA LYS A 211 -15.36 13.21 -1.71
C LYS A 211 -15.59 11.73 -1.48
N THR A 212 -16.85 11.34 -1.30
CA THR A 212 -17.23 9.93 -1.22
C THR A 212 -17.41 9.29 -2.60
N ASP A 213 -17.48 10.11 -3.65
CA ASP A 213 -17.54 9.67 -5.04
C ASP A 213 -16.58 10.52 -5.88
N TYR A 214 -15.42 9.96 -6.23
CA TYR A 214 -14.48 10.63 -7.14
C TYR A 214 -14.78 10.37 -8.61
N THR A 215 -15.79 9.54 -8.94
CA THR A 215 -16.15 9.30 -10.34
C THR A 215 -16.77 10.54 -11.00
N GLU A 216 -17.23 11.51 -10.20
CA GLU A 216 -17.70 12.82 -10.66
C GLU A 216 -16.62 13.60 -11.43
N PHE A 217 -15.34 13.29 -11.21
CA PHE A 217 -14.20 13.95 -11.88
C PHE A 217 -13.68 13.18 -13.10
N LEU A 218 -14.34 12.10 -13.52
CA LEU A 218 -13.96 11.37 -14.72
C LEU A 218 -14.44 12.12 -15.97
N ASP A 219 -13.63 13.08 -16.41
CA ASP A 219 -13.86 13.86 -17.60
C ASP A 219 -12.96 13.38 -18.76
N PRO A 220 -13.52 12.90 -19.88
CA PRO A 220 -12.71 12.55 -21.06
C PRO A 220 -11.92 13.73 -21.62
N ASN A 221 -12.34 14.96 -21.35
CA ASN A 221 -11.68 16.20 -21.78
C ASN A 221 -10.85 16.84 -20.65
N GLY A 222 -10.59 16.12 -19.55
CA GLY A 222 -9.93 16.68 -18.36
C GLY A 222 -8.51 17.22 -18.57
N LEU A 223 -7.92 17.00 -19.75
CA LEU A 223 -6.64 17.59 -20.15
C LEU A 223 -6.78 18.97 -20.82
N GLU A 224 -7.97 19.35 -21.31
CA GLU A 224 -8.19 20.65 -21.93
C GLU A 224 -7.92 21.79 -20.94
N GLY A 225 -6.90 22.60 -21.22
CA GLY A 225 -6.48 23.70 -20.36
C GLY A 225 -5.66 23.29 -19.14
N ALA A 226 -5.38 21.99 -18.94
CA ALA A 226 -4.47 21.52 -17.90
C ALA A 226 -3.04 22.01 -18.16
N ARG A 227 -2.27 22.20 -17.09
CA ARG A 227 -0.84 22.58 -17.16
C ARG A 227 -0.01 21.49 -16.49
N ILE A 228 0.83 20.82 -17.26
CA ILE A 228 1.62 19.66 -16.80
C ILE A 228 3.10 20.02 -16.85
N GLY A 229 3.80 19.93 -15.73
CA GLY A 229 5.24 20.14 -15.65
C GLY A 229 6.03 18.84 -15.81
N VAL A 230 7.11 18.86 -16.60
CA VAL A 230 7.96 17.69 -16.84
C VAL A 230 9.28 17.81 -16.09
N ALA A 231 9.47 17.00 -15.06
CA ALA A 231 10.72 16.92 -14.31
C ALA A 231 11.74 16.03 -15.05
N ARG A 232 12.39 16.59 -16.08
CA ARG A 232 13.38 15.88 -16.92
C ARG A 232 14.55 15.26 -16.13
N ALA A 233 14.79 15.73 -14.91
CA ALA A 233 15.80 15.18 -14.00
C ALA A 233 15.59 13.69 -13.64
N TYR A 234 14.38 13.14 -13.84
CA TYR A 234 14.07 11.72 -13.58
C TYR A 234 14.07 10.83 -14.84
N MET A 235 14.58 11.34 -15.95
CA MET A 235 14.74 10.61 -17.22
C MET A 235 16.20 10.23 -17.48
N GLY A 236 16.49 9.54 -18.58
CA GLY A 236 17.84 9.20 -19.00
C GLY A 236 18.37 7.86 -18.47
N PHE A 237 17.50 7.07 -17.82
CA PHE A 237 17.85 5.75 -17.30
C PHE A 237 17.75 4.63 -18.36
N ASP A 238 16.78 4.71 -19.27
CA ASP A 238 16.59 3.76 -20.37
C ASP A 238 15.90 4.45 -21.56
N ASP A 239 16.60 4.53 -22.69
CA ASP A 239 16.10 5.20 -23.90
C ASP A 239 14.75 4.66 -24.40
N ARG A 240 14.40 3.39 -24.11
CA ARG A 240 13.12 2.81 -24.51
C ARG A 240 11.99 3.33 -23.64
N VAL A 241 12.25 3.53 -22.35
CA VAL A 241 11.29 4.12 -21.41
C VAL A 241 11.12 5.60 -21.71
N ASP A 242 12.23 6.30 -21.96
CA ASP A 242 12.20 7.72 -22.28
C ASP A 242 11.37 7.99 -23.54
N ARG A 243 11.50 7.16 -24.59
CA ARG A 243 10.64 7.26 -25.79
C ARG A 243 9.15 7.08 -25.49
N LEU A 244 8.78 6.14 -24.62
CA LEU A 244 7.38 5.96 -24.23
C LEU A 244 6.84 7.17 -23.46
N LEU A 245 7.70 7.85 -22.69
CA LEU A 245 7.34 9.08 -22.01
C LEU A 245 7.16 10.23 -23.00
N GLU A 246 8.02 10.38 -24.01
CA GLU A 246 7.80 11.39 -25.07
C GLU A 246 6.47 11.16 -25.81
N ASP A 247 6.18 9.92 -26.21
CA ASP A 247 4.91 9.58 -26.87
C ASP A 247 3.70 9.94 -25.99
N ALA A 248 3.83 9.77 -24.67
CA ALA A 248 2.79 10.17 -23.72
C ALA A 248 2.64 11.69 -23.58
N LEU A 249 3.74 12.45 -23.62
CA LEU A 249 3.71 13.92 -23.58
C LEU A 249 3.09 14.51 -24.87
N ASP A 250 3.39 13.92 -26.02
CA ASP A 250 2.77 14.27 -27.30
C ASP A 250 1.25 14.02 -27.26
N LEU A 251 0.84 12.88 -26.71
CA LEU A 251 -0.58 12.57 -26.50
C LEU A 251 -1.24 13.59 -25.55
N ILE A 252 -0.61 13.90 -24.42
CA ILE A 252 -1.12 14.87 -23.44
C ILE A 252 -1.29 16.26 -24.08
N THR A 253 -0.30 16.70 -24.87
CA THR A 253 -0.36 17.96 -25.61
C THR A 253 -1.48 17.95 -26.65
N GLY A 254 -1.60 16.86 -27.42
CA GLY A 254 -2.65 16.69 -28.43
C GLY A 254 -4.07 16.67 -27.85
N GLN A 255 -4.23 16.34 -26.56
CA GLN A 255 -5.50 16.37 -25.82
C GLN A 255 -5.79 17.74 -25.17
N GLY A 256 -5.01 18.79 -25.48
CA GLY A 256 -5.31 20.17 -25.08
C GLY A 256 -4.62 20.65 -23.80
N ALA A 257 -3.70 19.88 -23.24
CA ALA A 257 -2.88 20.33 -22.11
C ALA A 257 -1.70 21.19 -22.58
N THR A 258 -1.30 22.15 -21.75
CA THR A 258 -0.02 22.87 -21.89
C THR A 258 1.07 22.12 -21.14
N VAL A 259 2.06 21.60 -21.87
CA VAL A 259 3.24 20.96 -21.28
C VAL A 259 4.33 22.01 -21.02
N ILE A 260 4.82 22.06 -19.78
CA ILE A 260 5.91 22.94 -19.33
C ILE A 260 7.12 22.07 -19.10
N ASP A 261 8.13 22.21 -19.95
CA ASP A 261 9.22 21.25 -20.03
C ASP A 261 10.55 21.93 -20.39
N PRO A 262 11.57 21.86 -19.52
CA PRO A 262 11.56 21.20 -18.20
C PRO A 262 10.94 22.08 -17.10
N ILE A 263 10.55 21.46 -16.00
CA ILE A 263 10.48 22.12 -14.69
C ILE A 263 11.69 21.73 -13.84
N GLU A 264 12.14 22.65 -13.00
CA GLU A 264 13.14 22.39 -11.98
C GLU A 264 12.45 22.17 -10.64
N LEU A 265 12.76 21.03 -9.99
CA LEU A 265 12.32 20.77 -8.63
C LEU A 265 13.39 21.28 -7.64
N PRO A 266 12.99 21.96 -6.56
CA PRO A 266 13.86 22.27 -5.43
C PRO A 266 14.59 21.03 -4.91
N ASP A 267 15.82 21.21 -4.44
CA ASP A 267 16.67 20.10 -3.97
C ASP A 267 16.01 19.32 -2.82
N GLU A 268 15.23 20.00 -1.97
CA GLU A 268 14.50 19.40 -0.85
C GLU A 268 13.38 18.46 -1.30
N LEU A 269 12.89 18.61 -2.54
CA LEU A 269 11.87 17.75 -3.15
C LEU A 269 12.47 16.64 -4.02
N ARG A 270 13.81 16.52 -4.08
CA ARG A 270 14.47 15.43 -4.81
C ARG A 270 14.41 14.15 -4.00
N PHE A 271 14.12 13.04 -4.69
CA PHE A 271 14.09 11.71 -4.09
C PHE A 271 15.44 11.33 -3.46
N GLY A 272 15.39 10.59 -2.35
CA GLY A 272 16.57 10.01 -1.71
C GLY A 272 17.42 11.00 -0.92
N ASN A 273 16.83 12.08 -0.40
CA ASN A 273 17.54 12.91 0.56
C ASN A 273 17.75 12.16 1.89
N GLU A 274 18.81 12.49 2.62
CA GLU A 274 19.22 11.79 3.84
C GLU A 274 18.21 11.94 5.00
N TYR A 275 17.37 12.98 4.96
CA TYR A 275 16.41 13.28 6.03
C TYR A 275 15.27 12.28 6.08
N GLU A 276 14.84 11.76 4.93
CA GLU A 276 13.77 10.78 4.86
C GLU A 276 14.08 9.56 5.72
N MET A 277 15.26 8.96 5.56
CA MET A 277 15.61 7.75 6.30
C MET A 277 15.66 7.97 7.81
N GLU A 278 16.13 9.13 8.28
CA GLU A 278 16.11 9.45 9.71
C GLU A 278 14.68 9.57 10.25
N VAL A 279 13.75 10.16 9.48
CA VAL A 279 12.32 10.18 9.84
C VAL A 279 11.78 8.76 9.92
N LEU A 280 12.04 7.92 8.91
CA LEU A 280 11.56 6.54 8.88
C LEU A 280 12.07 5.72 10.08
N TYR A 281 13.34 5.86 10.48
CA TYR A 281 13.88 5.13 11.62
C TYR A 281 13.20 5.51 12.95
N HIS A 282 12.98 6.81 13.18
CA HIS A 282 12.35 7.27 14.41
C HIS A 282 10.86 6.90 14.47
N GLU A 283 10.14 7.14 13.37
CA GLU A 283 8.70 6.86 13.31
C GLU A 283 8.41 5.37 13.32
N PHE A 284 9.19 4.54 12.61
CA PHE A 284 8.93 3.10 12.56
C PHE A 284 8.96 2.44 13.93
N LYS A 285 9.96 2.76 14.76
CA LYS A 285 10.03 2.23 16.13
C LYS A 285 8.82 2.65 16.96
N ALA A 286 8.46 3.93 16.92
CA ALA A 286 7.35 4.46 17.72
C ALA A 286 6.01 3.87 17.25
N ASP A 287 5.76 3.91 15.96
CA ASP A 287 4.50 3.55 15.34
C ASP A 287 4.27 2.03 15.36
N LEU A 288 5.31 1.22 15.08
CA LEU A 288 5.19 -0.24 15.18
C LEU A 288 4.91 -0.68 16.62
N ASN A 289 5.61 -0.11 17.61
CA ASN A 289 5.36 -0.44 19.02
C ASN A 289 3.95 -0.05 19.46
N ALA A 290 3.45 1.11 19.01
CA ALA A 290 2.08 1.53 19.27
C ALA A 290 1.05 0.59 18.61
N TYR A 291 1.29 0.17 17.37
CA TYR A 291 0.45 -0.81 16.68
C TYR A 291 0.43 -2.16 17.41
N LEU A 292 1.61 -2.71 17.77
CA LEU A 292 1.71 -4.01 18.45
C LEU A 292 1.02 -3.99 19.82
N ALA A 293 1.13 -2.88 20.57
CA ALA A 293 0.39 -2.70 21.81
C ALA A 293 -1.14 -2.71 21.60
N SER A 294 -1.62 -2.20 20.46
CA SER A 294 -3.05 -2.15 20.13
C SER A 294 -3.67 -3.52 19.84
N LEU A 295 -2.85 -4.54 19.53
CA LEU A 295 -3.29 -5.92 19.35
C LEU A 295 -3.71 -6.61 20.65
N GLY A 296 -3.36 -6.02 21.81
CA GLY A 296 -3.73 -6.52 23.12
C GLY A 296 -2.77 -7.59 23.68
N PRO A 297 -3.15 -8.27 24.78
CA PRO A 297 -2.24 -9.12 25.54
C PRO A 297 -1.77 -10.37 24.79
N ASP A 298 -2.58 -10.85 23.84
CA ASP A 298 -2.36 -12.04 23.03
C ASP A 298 -1.56 -11.77 21.74
N ALA A 299 -1.05 -10.54 21.56
CA ALA A 299 -0.18 -10.21 20.45
C ALA A 299 1.04 -11.16 20.39
N PRO A 300 1.36 -11.77 19.23
CA PRO A 300 2.47 -12.72 19.10
C PRO A 300 3.85 -12.14 19.47
N ILE A 301 4.03 -10.84 19.20
CA ILE A 301 5.18 -10.02 19.58
C ILE A 301 4.66 -8.66 20.04
N LYS A 302 5.38 -8.01 20.97
CA LYS A 302 4.91 -6.78 21.64
C LYS A 302 5.76 -5.55 21.35
N SER A 303 6.90 -5.71 20.68
CA SER A 303 7.78 -4.60 20.33
C SER A 303 8.68 -4.90 19.13
N LEU A 304 9.28 -3.85 18.57
CA LEU A 304 10.36 -3.95 17.58
C LEU A 304 11.56 -4.76 18.13
N GLN A 305 11.86 -4.63 19.43
CA GLN A 305 12.90 -5.42 20.08
C GLN A 305 12.57 -6.93 20.02
N GLU A 306 11.34 -7.30 20.38
CA GLU A 306 10.90 -8.71 20.32
C GLU A 306 10.87 -9.24 18.88
N LEU A 307 10.56 -8.41 17.90
CA LEU A 307 10.66 -8.76 16.48
C LEU A 307 12.10 -9.08 16.07
N ILE A 308 13.06 -8.24 16.45
CA ILE A 308 14.49 -8.44 16.15
C ILE A 308 14.96 -9.76 16.75
N GLU A 309 14.64 -9.99 18.02
CA GLU A 309 14.99 -11.23 18.74
C GLU A 309 14.29 -12.47 18.15
N TYR A 310 13.04 -12.33 17.70
CA TYR A 310 12.33 -13.41 17.01
C TYR A 310 13.08 -13.82 15.76
N ASN A 311 13.48 -12.86 14.92
CA ASN A 311 14.21 -13.13 13.68
C ASN A 311 15.57 -13.79 13.97
N GLU A 312 16.28 -13.36 15.01
CA GLU A 312 17.55 -13.97 15.48
C GLU A 312 17.39 -15.41 15.97
N ARG A 313 16.24 -15.75 16.57
CA ARG A 313 15.93 -17.13 16.97
C ARG A 313 15.46 -18.00 15.79
N ASN A 314 15.06 -17.38 14.68
CA ASN A 314 14.49 -18.04 13.51
C ASN A 314 15.29 -17.73 12.22
N VAL A 315 16.63 -17.69 12.30
CA VAL A 315 17.53 -17.27 11.22
C VAL A 315 17.24 -17.97 9.88
N ASP A 316 17.02 -19.28 9.90
CA ASP A 316 16.78 -20.08 8.67
C ASP A 316 15.49 -19.67 7.94
N LEU A 317 14.53 -19.12 8.69
CA LEU A 317 13.23 -18.70 8.18
C LEU A 317 13.21 -17.23 7.79
N GLU A 318 13.69 -16.38 8.71
CA GLU A 318 13.51 -14.92 8.63
C GLU A 318 14.73 -14.20 8.04
N LEU A 319 15.93 -14.78 8.11
CA LEU A 319 17.20 -14.09 7.77
C LEU A 319 18.03 -14.86 6.73
N SER A 320 17.48 -15.90 6.09
CA SER A 320 18.22 -16.77 5.17
C SER A 320 18.59 -16.12 3.83
N LEU A 321 17.82 -15.12 3.38
CA LEU A 321 18.11 -14.39 2.14
C LEU A 321 18.79 -13.03 2.38
N PHE A 322 18.41 -12.33 3.43
CA PHE A 322 18.92 -11.00 3.77
C PHE A 322 18.67 -10.69 5.25
N GLY A 323 19.36 -9.66 5.75
CA GLY A 323 19.36 -9.27 7.16
C GLY A 323 18.12 -8.49 7.61
N GLN A 324 18.29 -7.79 8.73
CA GLN A 324 17.28 -6.94 9.36
C GLN A 324 17.87 -5.61 9.85
N GLU A 325 18.85 -5.09 9.12
CA GLU A 325 19.63 -3.91 9.49
C GLU A 325 18.78 -2.65 9.67
N LEU A 326 17.67 -2.50 8.95
CA LEU A 326 16.77 -1.35 9.12
C LEU A 326 15.99 -1.44 10.42
N LEU A 327 15.60 -2.65 10.83
CA LEU A 327 14.94 -2.88 12.12
C LEU A 327 15.88 -2.51 13.27
N ILE A 328 17.14 -2.92 13.18
CA ILE A 328 18.18 -2.61 14.17
C ILE A 328 18.44 -1.10 14.23
N ALA A 329 18.62 -0.45 13.08
CA ALA A 329 18.85 0.99 13.01
C ALA A 329 17.69 1.80 13.60
N ALA A 330 16.43 1.41 13.31
CA ALA A 330 15.26 2.01 13.92
C ALA A 330 15.21 1.78 15.44
N GLN A 331 15.53 0.57 15.90
CA GLN A 331 15.54 0.23 17.32
C GLN A 331 16.54 1.07 18.12
N GLU A 332 17.68 1.46 17.52
CA GLU A 332 18.69 2.34 18.11
C GLU A 332 18.21 3.79 18.28
N ARG A 333 17.16 4.22 17.56
CA ARG A 333 16.66 5.60 17.64
C ARG A 333 15.90 5.89 18.93
N GLY A 334 15.97 7.15 19.35
CA GLY A 334 15.28 7.68 20.52
C GLY A 334 13.77 7.79 20.33
N PRO A 335 13.02 8.23 21.36
CA PRO A 335 11.60 8.55 21.21
C PRO A 335 11.41 9.76 20.29
N LEU A 336 10.22 9.91 19.71
CA LEU A 336 9.85 11.07 18.87
C LEU A 336 9.89 12.43 19.61
N THR A 337 10.08 12.43 20.93
CA THR A 337 10.24 13.63 21.76
C THR A 337 11.71 14.07 21.88
N ASP A 338 12.66 13.31 21.32
CA ASP A 338 14.08 13.72 21.32
C ASP A 338 14.28 14.91 20.37
N VAL A 339 14.98 15.94 20.83
CA VAL A 339 15.09 17.26 20.16
C VAL A 339 16.35 17.33 19.27
N ARG A 340 16.90 16.18 18.89
CA ARG A 340 18.20 16.11 18.20
C ARG A 340 18.12 16.49 16.74
#